data_AF-A0A662IY01-F1
#
_entry.id   AF-A0A662IY01-F1
#
_cell.length_a   1.000
_cell.length_b   1.000
_cell.length_c   1.000
_cell.angle_alpha   90.00
_cell.angle_beta   90.00
_cell.angle_gamma   90.00
#
_symmetry.space_group_name_H-M   'P 1'
#
loop_
_entity.id
_entity.type
_entity.pdbx_description
1 polymer ?
#
loop_
_entity_poly.entity_id
_entity_poly.type
_entity_poly.pdbx_seq_one_letter_code
_entity_poly.pdbx_strand_id
1 'polypeptide(L)'
;MREDALDNVIVGTTRWIVEDGSSDIRGLISQVAEVPIAAAVLDFSKSSIEGLRFYERGYVKEGVGAGGSSVAAMIASGGRVDSSRILSKVEADYVSLKAKGYVE
;
A
#
# COMPACT_ATOMS: atom_id res chain seq x y z
N MET A 1 -13.07 -8.02 26.13
CA MET A 1 -12.24 -6.89 25.64
C MET A 1 -12.83 -5.61 26.20
N ARG A 2 -12.03 -4.57 26.48
CA ARG A 2 -12.64 -3.26 26.74
C ARG A 2 -13.25 -2.75 25.44
N GLU A 3 -14.39 -2.06 25.53
CA GLU A 3 -15.07 -1.49 24.36
C GLU A 3 -14.20 -0.46 23.63
N ASP A 4 -13.33 0.25 24.35
CA ASP A 4 -12.43 1.31 23.84
C ASP A 4 -11.18 0.78 23.10
N ALA A 5 -10.97 -0.54 23.07
CA ALA A 5 -9.69 -1.12 22.64
C ALA A 5 -9.35 -0.86 21.16
N LEU A 6 -10.36 -0.51 20.33
CA LEU A 6 -10.20 -0.29 18.90
C LEU A 6 -10.37 1.18 18.48
N ASP A 7 -10.65 2.10 19.41
CA ASP A 7 -10.94 3.51 19.12
C ASP A 7 -9.79 4.24 18.40
N ASN A 8 -8.56 3.73 18.55
CA ASN A 8 -7.35 4.29 17.93
C ASN A 8 -6.71 3.32 16.92
N VAL A 9 -7.49 2.38 16.37
CA VAL A 9 -7.03 1.39 15.42
C VAL A 9 -7.60 1.68 14.03
N ILE A 10 -6.75 1.58 13.02
CA ILE A 10 -7.11 1.69 11.61
C ILE A 10 -6.42 0.59 10.82
N VAL A 11 -7.10 0.05 9.81
CA VAL A 11 -6.48 -0.85 8.84
C VAL A 11 -5.90 -0.03 7.70
N GLY A 12 -4.56 0.03 7.63
CA GLY A 12 -3.83 0.65 6.53
C GLY A 12 -3.46 -0.39 5.46
N THR A 13 -3.91 -0.18 4.22
CA THR A 13 -3.62 -1.06 3.07
C THR A 13 -3.32 -0.26 1.80
N THR A 14 -3.23 -0.90 0.64
CA THR A 14 -3.08 -0.27 -0.68
C THR A 14 -4.42 -0.26 -1.43
N ARG A 15 -4.55 0.61 -2.43
CA ARG A 15 -5.73 0.58 -3.32
C ARG A 15 -5.91 -0.76 -4.02
N TRP A 16 -4.81 -1.46 -4.31
CA TRP A 16 -4.85 -2.74 -5.00
C TRP A 16 -5.56 -3.83 -4.20
N ILE A 17 -5.70 -3.71 -2.87
CA ILE A 17 -6.50 -4.65 -2.06
C ILE A 17 -7.98 -4.24 -2.00
N VAL A 18 -8.25 -2.93 -1.95
CA VAL A 18 -9.63 -2.40 -1.85
C VAL A 18 -10.37 -2.45 -3.20
N GLU A 19 -9.63 -2.35 -4.30
CA GLU A 19 -10.15 -2.41 -5.68
C GLU A 19 -10.15 -3.84 -6.26
N ASP A 20 -9.56 -4.82 -5.56
CA ASP A 20 -9.51 -6.21 -6.02
C ASP A 20 -10.90 -6.87 -5.91
N GLY A 21 -11.53 -7.17 -7.05
CA GLY A 21 -12.83 -7.83 -7.11
C GLY A 21 -12.85 -9.26 -6.55
N SER A 22 -11.69 -9.86 -6.26
CA SER A 22 -11.56 -11.14 -5.56
C SER A 22 -11.35 -10.99 -4.04
N SER A 23 -11.20 -9.77 -3.54
CA SER A 23 -11.04 -9.41 -2.13
C SER A 23 -12.36 -8.91 -1.54
N ASP A 24 -12.63 -9.30 -0.29
CA ASP A 24 -13.73 -8.72 0.51
C ASP A 24 -13.20 -8.19 1.86
N ILE A 25 -12.13 -7.39 1.81
CA ILE A 25 -11.53 -6.80 3.02
C ILE A 25 -12.55 -6.01 3.86
N ARG A 26 -13.53 -5.37 3.21
CA ARG A 26 -14.59 -4.62 3.88
C ARG A 26 -15.53 -5.53 4.65
N GLY A 27 -16.01 -6.61 4.01
CA GLY A 27 -16.87 -7.60 4.66
C GLY A 27 -16.15 -8.41 5.73
N LEU A 28 -14.85 -8.69 5.57
CA LEU A 28 -14.05 -9.36 6.60
C LEU A 28 -13.88 -8.49 7.84
N ILE A 29 -13.59 -7.19 7.65
CA ILE A 29 -13.44 -6.26 8.77
C ILE A 29 -14.76 -6.07 9.49
N SER A 30 -15.88 -5.89 8.78
CA SER A 30 -17.19 -5.69 9.40
C SER A 30 -17.69 -6.89 10.21
N GLN A 31 -17.20 -8.09 9.92
CA GLN A 31 -17.46 -9.29 10.74
C GLN A 31 -16.70 -9.29 12.07
N VAL A 32 -15.62 -8.50 12.18
CA VAL A 32 -14.77 -8.44 13.37
C VAL A 32 -15.09 -7.20 14.21
N ALA A 33 -15.10 -6.01 13.59
CA ALA A 33 -15.36 -4.73 14.25
C ALA A 33 -15.61 -3.59 13.23
N GLU A 34 -16.26 -2.52 13.68
CA GLU A 34 -16.34 -1.27 12.93
C GLU A 34 -15.03 -0.46 13.06
N VAL A 35 -14.00 -0.85 12.30
CA VAL A 35 -12.74 -0.10 12.21
C VAL A 35 -12.56 0.54 10.84
N PRO A 36 -12.02 1.77 10.75
CA PRO A 36 -11.79 2.42 9.45
C PRO A 36 -10.74 1.67 8.61
N ILE A 37 -10.86 1.83 7.30
CA ILE A 37 -9.89 1.33 6.31
C ILE A 37 -9.33 2.52 5.55
N ALA A 38 -8.01 2.67 5.55
CA ALA A 38 -7.31 3.63 4.72
C ALA A 38 -6.47 2.91 3.68
N ALA A 39 -6.66 3.24 2.41
CA ALA A 39 -5.90 2.68 1.31
C ALA A 39 -4.96 3.73 0.70
N ALA A 40 -3.68 3.41 0.63
CA ALA A 40 -2.72 4.22 -0.12
C ALA A 40 -3.02 4.11 -1.62
N VAL A 41 -3.32 5.25 -2.25
CA VAL A 41 -3.62 5.35 -3.69
C VAL A 41 -2.31 5.39 -4.49
N LEU A 42 -1.55 4.29 -4.42
CA LEU A 42 -0.28 4.12 -5.16
C LEU A 42 -0.57 3.81 -6.62
N ASP A 43 0.19 4.40 -7.55
CA ASP A 43 0.03 4.18 -8.99
C ASP A 43 1.37 3.86 -9.63
N PHE A 44 1.56 2.61 -10.03
CA PHE A 44 2.77 2.12 -10.68
C PHE A 44 2.58 1.98 -12.20
N SER A 45 1.44 2.41 -12.77
CA SER A 45 1.14 2.26 -14.20
C SER A 45 2.16 2.93 -15.11
N LYS A 46 2.75 4.03 -14.66
CA LYS A 46 3.76 4.82 -15.39
C LYS A 46 5.21 4.44 -15.06
N SER A 47 5.43 3.42 -14.22
CA SER A 47 6.78 2.94 -13.90
C SER A 47 7.53 2.55 -15.18
N SER A 48 8.80 2.95 -15.26
CA SER A 48 9.72 2.50 -16.31
C SER A 48 10.06 1.01 -16.17
N ILE A 49 9.99 0.48 -14.95
CA ILE A 49 10.31 -0.91 -14.60
C ILE A 49 9.06 -1.77 -14.77
N GLU A 50 9.15 -2.78 -15.64
CA GLU A 50 8.04 -3.69 -15.95
C GLU A 50 7.54 -4.45 -14.72
N GLY A 51 8.46 -4.94 -13.88
CA GLY A 51 8.14 -5.67 -12.64
C GLY A 51 7.17 -4.90 -11.74
N LEU A 52 7.34 -3.57 -11.64
CA LEU A 52 6.48 -2.72 -10.81
C LEU A 52 5.09 -2.50 -11.44
N ARG A 53 4.98 -2.47 -12.77
CA ARG A 53 3.68 -2.35 -13.46
C ARG A 53 2.78 -3.56 -13.23
N PHE A 54 3.32 -4.71 -12.80
CA PHE A 54 2.48 -5.87 -12.47
C PHE A 54 1.57 -5.65 -11.26
N TYR A 55 1.87 -4.69 -10.36
CA TYR A 55 0.94 -4.32 -9.29
C TYR A 55 -0.42 -3.88 -9.84
N GLU A 56 -0.41 -3.16 -10.96
CA GLU A 56 -1.62 -2.72 -11.67
C GLU A 56 -2.42 -3.85 -12.30
N ARG A 57 -1.83 -5.04 -12.38
CA ARG A 57 -2.45 -6.26 -12.93
C ARG A 57 -2.86 -7.24 -11.83
N GLY A 58 -2.85 -6.82 -10.56
CA GLY A 58 -3.27 -7.62 -9.42
C GLY A 58 -2.18 -8.53 -8.82
N TYR A 59 -0.92 -8.37 -9.23
CA TYR A 59 0.20 -9.10 -8.62
C TYR A 59 0.72 -8.37 -7.38
N VAL A 60 1.22 -9.13 -6.40
CA VAL A 60 1.71 -8.67 -5.10
C VAL A 60 0.65 -7.95 -4.26
N LYS A 61 0.20 -6.78 -4.69
CA LYS A 61 -0.83 -5.90 -4.10
C LYS A 61 -0.49 -5.34 -2.73
N GLU A 62 0.04 -6.14 -1.82
CA GLU A 62 0.34 -5.78 -0.45
C GLU A 62 1.49 -6.62 0.10
N GLY A 63 2.03 -6.21 1.24
CA GLY A 63 3.03 -6.96 1.99
C GLY A 63 3.88 -6.04 2.84
N VAL A 64 4.55 -6.59 3.86
CA VAL A 64 5.53 -5.88 4.71
C VAL A 64 5.05 -4.55 5.32
N GLY A 65 3.73 -4.33 5.41
CA GLY A 65 3.15 -3.08 5.89
C GLY A 65 3.26 -1.89 4.92
N ALA A 66 3.40 -2.15 3.62
CA ALA A 66 3.58 -1.11 2.58
C ALA A 66 2.39 -0.14 2.52
N GLY A 67 1.16 -0.65 2.55
CA GLY A 67 -0.06 0.15 2.56
C GLY A 67 -0.12 1.11 3.76
N GLY A 68 -0.05 0.56 4.98
CA GLY A 68 -0.10 1.35 6.21
C GLY A 68 1.03 2.37 6.32
N SER A 69 2.26 2.00 5.96
CA SER A 69 3.41 2.91 6.00
C SER A 69 3.26 4.05 4.99
N SER A 70 2.71 3.76 3.80
CA SER A 70 2.42 4.77 2.78
C SER A 70 1.35 5.74 3.25
N VAL A 71 0.23 5.26 3.79
CA VAL A 71 -0.83 6.10 4.38
C VAL A 71 -0.25 7.00 5.48
N ALA A 72 0.52 6.42 6.41
CA ALA A 72 1.13 7.17 7.49
C ALA A 72 2.08 8.26 6.97
N ALA A 73 2.92 7.96 5.99
CA ALA A 73 3.84 8.93 5.39
C ALA A 73 3.10 10.05 4.64
N MET A 74 2.05 9.72 3.90
CA MET A 74 1.20 10.71 3.21
C MET A 74 0.56 11.67 4.20
N ILE A 75 -0.04 11.16 5.28
CA ILE A 75 -0.70 11.97 6.32
C ILE A 75 0.34 12.80 7.09
N ALA A 76 1.38 12.16 7.63
CA ALA A 76 2.38 12.83 8.47
C ALA A 76 3.16 13.91 7.72
N SER A 77 3.31 13.77 6.39
CA SER A 77 3.97 14.77 5.56
C SER A 77 3.04 15.91 5.11
N GLY A 78 1.74 15.83 5.39
CA GLY A 78 0.74 16.75 4.87
C GLY A 78 0.61 16.67 3.34
N GLY A 79 0.75 15.47 2.78
CA GLY A 79 0.70 15.21 1.33
C GLY A 79 1.98 15.51 0.56
N ARG A 80 3.06 15.98 1.20
CA ARG A 80 4.36 16.19 0.54
C ARG A 80 5.05 14.88 0.12
N VAL A 81 4.67 13.77 0.75
CA VAL A 81 4.91 12.41 0.26
C VAL A 81 3.62 11.97 -0.39
N ASP A 82 3.63 11.83 -1.71
CA ASP A 82 2.50 11.37 -2.50
C ASP A 82 2.88 10.09 -3.27
N SER A 83 1.91 9.55 -4.02
CA SER A 83 2.09 8.36 -4.85
C SER A 83 3.25 8.48 -5.84
N SER A 84 3.42 9.64 -6.48
CA SER A 84 4.48 9.87 -7.45
C SER A 84 5.87 9.83 -6.80
N ARG A 85 6.00 10.45 -5.63
CA ARG A 85 7.25 10.48 -4.87
C ARG A 85 7.60 9.12 -4.30
N ILE A 86 6.61 8.34 -3.88
CA ILE A 86 6.80 6.95 -3.47
C ILE A 86 7.28 6.12 -4.66
N LEU A 87 6.60 6.20 -5.82
CA LEU A 87 7.02 5.49 -7.03
C LEU A 87 8.47 5.84 -7.41
N SER A 88 8.83 7.12 -7.46
CA SER A 88 10.20 7.55 -7.79
C SER A 88 11.24 6.96 -6.83
N LYS A 89 10.92 6.83 -5.54
CA LYS A 89 11.81 6.19 -4.56
C LYS A 89 11.90 4.69 -4.75
N VAL A 90 10.77 4.01 -4.99
CA VAL A 90 10.73 2.58 -5.29
C VAL A 90 11.56 2.26 -6.54
N GLU A 91 11.42 3.05 -7.62
CA GLU A 91 12.22 2.88 -8.84
C GLU A 91 13.72 3.06 -8.58
N ALA A 92 14.11 4.10 -7.83
CA ALA A 92 15.51 4.35 -7.49
C ALA A 92 16.10 3.19 -6.66
N ASP A 93 15.36 2.67 -5.68
CA ASP A 93 15.78 1.54 -4.86
C ASP A 93 15.88 0.26 -5.70
N TYR A 94 14.91 0.02 -6.59
CA TYR A 94 14.93 -1.12 -7.50
C TYR A 94 16.19 -1.12 -8.39
N VAL A 95 16.52 0.03 -9.00
CA VAL A 95 17.73 0.18 -9.83
C VAL A 95 18.99 -0.05 -8.99
N SER A 96 19.04 0.48 -7.77
CA SER A 96 20.17 0.29 -6.85
C SER A 96 20.35 -1.18 -6.46
N LEU A 97 19.27 -1.88 -6.14
CA LEU A 97 19.28 -3.29 -5.75
C LEU A 97 19.64 -4.20 -6.93
N LYS A 98 19.15 -3.89 -8.14
CA LYS A 98 19.54 -4.59 -9.36
C LYS A 98 21.04 -4.44 -9.65
N ALA A 99 21.59 -3.23 -9.54
CA ALA A 99 23.03 -3.00 -9.71
C ALA A 99 23.90 -3.77 -8.70
N LYS A 100 23.36 -4.10 -7.53
CA LYS A 100 24.01 -4.90 -6.48
C LYS A 100 23.79 -6.42 -6.65
N GLY A 101 23.02 -6.86 -7.65
CA GLY A 101 22.75 -8.28 -7.90
C GLY A 101 21.68 -8.91 -7.01
N TYR A 102 20.84 -8.10 -6.34
CA TYR A 102 19.74 -8.61 -5.51
C TYR A 102 18.45 -8.88 -6.29
N VAL A 103 18.37 -8.41 -7.53
CA VAL A 103 17.18 -8.52 -8.38
C VAL A 103 17.64 -8.91 -9.78
N GLU A 104 17.04 -9.96 -10.35
CA GLU A 104 17.32 -10.46 -11.70
C GLU A 104 16.80 -9.51 -12.81
#